data_AF-A0A1G6VRW6-F1
#
_entry.id   AF-A0A1G6VRW6-F1
#
_cell.length_a   1.000
_cell.length_b   1.000
_cell.length_c   1.000
_cell.angle_alpha   90.00
_cell.angle_beta   90.00
_cell.angle_gamma   90.00
#
_symmetry.space_group_name_H-M   'P 1'
#
loop_
_entity.id
_entity.type
_entity.pdbx_description
1 polymer ?
#
loop_
_entity_poly.entity_id
_entity_poly.type
_entity_poly.pdbx_seq_one_letter_code
_entity_poly.pdbx_strand_id
1 'polypeptide(L)'
;MNNKNNEISFMVCEPDPTYDPGSESYLRGTADFDENDFKPSYHFMHLVKSDPFYCLMLVLDSSALEDLQTGWGEWVHCTVCSEYSAFSEEADRRYLLRFAAHLHLLMDALHCVLDQWSKMKKKRTAAFARNVIYRYLAEKKEAIPYLIEFTSKYPEQKARIYLWSVLDCVLGHGDSFNIPRKNILFDYESLLCMLRAPYAMIRLYPALFGIETTDAN
;
A
#
# COMPACT_ATOMS: atom_id res chain seq x y z
N MET A 1 43.26 7.18 -16.75
CA MET A 1 42.55 8.21 -17.54
C MET A 1 41.52 8.83 -16.61
N ASN A 2 41.89 9.92 -15.94
CA ASN A 2 41.07 10.55 -14.90
C ASN A 2 40.16 11.60 -15.55
N ASN A 3 38.86 11.41 -15.41
CA ASN A 3 37.87 12.38 -15.81
C ASN A 3 37.86 13.53 -14.79
N LYS A 4 38.01 14.74 -15.32
CA LYS A 4 38.01 15.99 -14.56
C LYS A 4 36.57 16.46 -14.34
N ASN A 5 36.39 17.16 -13.22
CA ASN A 5 35.34 18.13 -12.91
C ASN A 5 33.97 17.57 -12.50
N ASN A 6 33.71 17.64 -11.19
CA ASN A 6 32.52 18.26 -10.62
C ASN A 6 32.79 18.53 -9.13
N GLU A 7 33.60 19.56 -8.85
CA GLU A 7 33.58 20.19 -7.54
C GLU A 7 32.25 20.94 -7.40
N ILE A 8 31.41 20.48 -6.48
CA ILE A 8 30.19 21.19 -6.09
C ILE A 8 30.64 22.42 -5.29
N SER A 9 30.63 23.58 -5.95
CA SER A 9 30.79 24.87 -5.28
C SER A 9 29.52 25.13 -4.47
N PHE A 10 29.63 25.04 -3.15
CA PHE A 10 28.60 25.58 -2.27
C PHE A 10 28.68 27.10 -2.34
N MET A 11 27.85 27.72 -3.18
CA MET A 11 27.51 29.12 -3.02
C MET A 11 26.73 29.24 -1.71
N VAL A 12 27.45 29.55 -0.63
CA VAL A 12 26.85 30.15 0.55
C VAL A 12 26.44 31.54 0.11
N CYS A 13 25.16 31.72 -0.21
CA CYS A 13 24.60 33.05 -0.39
C CYS A 13 24.75 33.78 0.94
N GLU A 14 25.58 34.82 0.98
CA GLU A 14 25.60 35.74 2.11
C GLU A 14 24.18 36.29 2.30
N PRO A 15 23.65 36.35 3.53
CA PRO A 15 22.34 36.91 3.78
C PRO A 15 22.35 38.38 3.40
N ASP A 16 21.43 38.74 2.50
CA ASP A 16 21.17 40.11 2.06
C ASP A 16 20.96 41.02 3.28
N PRO A 17 21.71 42.12 3.46
CA PRO A 17 21.67 42.95 4.67
C PRO A 17 20.36 43.74 4.86
N THR A 18 19.35 43.54 4.01
CA THR A 18 18.03 44.18 4.10
C THR A 18 16.96 43.31 4.77
N TYR A 19 17.33 42.41 5.69
CA TYR A 19 16.36 41.66 6.49
C TYR A 19 15.63 42.59 7.47
N ASP A 20 14.51 43.15 7.02
CA ASP A 20 13.49 43.75 7.88
C ASP A 20 12.57 42.62 8.40
N PRO A 21 12.59 42.31 9.71
CA PRO A 21 11.76 41.26 10.29
C PRO A 21 10.25 41.57 10.22
N GLY A 22 9.85 42.75 9.73
CA GLY A 22 8.47 43.20 9.63
C GLY A 22 7.75 42.90 8.30
N SER A 23 8.39 42.29 7.30
CA SER A 23 7.76 42.04 6.00
C SER A 23 7.02 40.69 5.94
N GLU A 24 5.81 40.65 6.51
CA GLU A 24 4.80 39.58 6.31
C GLU A 24 4.32 39.45 4.84
N SER A 25 5.01 40.06 3.87
CA SER A 25 4.54 40.15 2.47
C SER A 25 4.71 38.87 1.66
N TYR A 26 5.45 37.87 2.14
CA TYR A 26 5.61 36.58 1.44
C TYR A 26 4.42 35.63 1.60
N LEU A 27 3.50 35.91 2.53
CA LEU A 27 2.27 35.14 2.73
C LEU A 27 1.06 35.71 1.99
N ARG A 28 1.23 36.81 1.24
CA ARG A 28 0.15 37.37 0.42
C ARG A 28 0.06 36.60 -0.91
N GLY A 29 -0.27 35.33 -0.82
CA GLY A 29 -0.82 34.58 -1.94
C GLY A 29 -2.05 35.33 -2.46
N THR A 30 -2.22 35.36 -3.78
CA THR A 30 -3.41 35.89 -4.43
C THR A 30 -4.65 35.29 -3.76
N ALA A 31 -5.43 36.15 -3.09
CA ALA A 31 -6.64 35.79 -2.40
C ALA A 31 -7.72 35.42 -3.43
N ASP A 32 -7.68 34.18 -3.92
CA ASP A 32 -8.73 33.50 -4.69
C ASP A 32 -8.59 31.97 -4.54
N PHE A 33 -8.04 31.48 -3.43
CA PHE A 33 -8.15 30.07 -3.06
C PHE A 33 -9.34 29.94 -2.12
N ASP A 34 -10.51 29.61 -2.66
CA ASP A 34 -11.63 29.16 -1.83
C ASP A 34 -11.24 27.77 -1.28
N GLU A 35 -11.06 27.65 0.03
CA GLU A 35 -10.82 26.35 0.67
C GLU A 35 -11.94 25.34 0.34
N ASN A 36 -13.15 25.81 -0.01
CA ASN A 36 -14.26 24.97 -0.45
C ASN A 36 -14.09 24.41 -1.88
N ASP A 37 -13.22 25.01 -2.69
CA ASP A 37 -12.83 24.50 -4.01
C ASP A 37 -11.77 23.39 -3.91
N PHE A 38 -11.01 23.35 -2.81
CA PHE A 38 -10.13 22.23 -2.50
C PHE A 38 -10.96 21.03 -2.01
N LYS A 39 -11.43 20.24 -2.97
CA LYS A 39 -11.98 18.91 -2.70
C LYS A 39 -10.86 17.91 -2.91
N PRO A 40 -10.22 17.38 -1.84
CA PRO A 40 -9.27 16.30 -2.01
C PRO A 40 -9.97 15.20 -2.82
N SER A 41 -9.28 14.69 -3.84
CA SER A 41 -9.76 13.61 -4.69
C SER A 41 -10.37 12.53 -3.80
N TYR A 42 -11.61 12.13 -4.10
CA TYR A 42 -12.32 11.10 -3.35
C TYR A 42 -11.40 9.89 -3.11
N HIS A 43 -10.94 9.71 -1.88
CA HIS A 43 -9.86 8.78 -1.61
C HIS A 43 -10.43 7.37 -1.36
N PHE A 44 -10.31 6.48 -2.33
CA PHE A 44 -10.97 5.16 -2.37
C PHE A 44 -10.89 4.34 -1.06
N MET A 45 -9.88 4.55 -0.20
CA MET A 45 -9.70 3.87 1.07
C MET A 45 -10.86 3.99 2.08
N HIS A 46 -11.72 5.01 2.02
CA HIS A 46 -12.91 5.04 2.90
C HIS A 46 -13.95 3.99 2.49
N LEU A 47 -13.92 3.53 1.24
CA LEU A 47 -14.85 2.51 0.73
C LEU A 47 -14.51 1.11 1.22
N VAL A 48 -13.27 0.82 1.62
CA VAL A 48 -12.86 -0.55 1.96
C VAL A 48 -13.75 -1.18 3.06
N LYS A 49 -14.32 -0.36 3.96
CA LYS A 49 -15.20 -0.84 5.04
C LYS A 49 -16.63 -1.13 4.58
N SER A 50 -17.11 -0.48 3.53
CA SER A 50 -18.50 -0.54 3.07
C SER A 50 -18.66 -1.32 1.77
N ASP A 51 -17.69 -1.22 0.87
CA ASP A 51 -17.64 -1.89 -0.43
C ASP A 51 -16.20 -2.34 -0.76
N PRO A 52 -15.71 -3.40 -0.07
CA PRO A 52 -14.34 -3.87 -0.26
C PRO A 52 -14.07 -4.40 -1.67
N PHE A 53 -15.07 -5.00 -2.34
CA PHE A 53 -14.90 -5.52 -3.70
C PHE A 53 -14.68 -4.40 -4.71
N TYR A 54 -15.49 -3.33 -4.64
CA TYR A 54 -15.28 -2.18 -5.51
C TYR A 54 -13.95 -1.48 -5.24
N CYS A 55 -13.56 -1.36 -3.97
CA CYS A 55 -12.27 -0.81 -3.56
C CYS A 55 -11.09 -1.60 -4.17
N LEU A 56 -11.13 -2.93 -4.11
CA LEU A 56 -10.12 -3.79 -4.71
C LEU A 56 -10.10 -3.70 -6.25
N MET A 57 -11.26 -3.52 -6.88
CA MET A 57 -11.32 -3.28 -8.33
C MET A 57 -10.57 -1.99 -8.70
N LEU A 58 -10.77 -0.89 -7.97
CA LEU A 58 -10.06 0.37 -8.23
C LEU A 58 -8.54 0.22 -8.12
N VAL A 59 -8.06 -0.54 -7.12
CA VAL A 59 -6.63 -0.84 -6.96
C VAL A 59 -6.10 -1.63 -8.16
N LEU A 60 -6.78 -2.71 -8.55
CA LEU A 60 -6.33 -3.61 -9.61
C LEU A 60 -6.58 -3.08 -11.04
N ASP A 61 -7.46 -2.10 -11.19
CA ASP A 61 -7.60 -1.31 -12.42
C ASP A 61 -6.44 -0.30 -12.57
N SER A 62 -5.84 0.13 -11.46
CA SER A 62 -4.77 1.16 -11.44
C SER A 62 -3.36 0.57 -11.40
N SER A 63 -3.19 -0.62 -10.83
CA SER A 63 -1.90 -1.31 -10.69
C SER A 63 -2.06 -2.79 -11.03
N ALA A 64 -1.17 -3.32 -11.87
CA ALA A 64 -1.16 -4.76 -12.09
C ALA A 64 -0.76 -5.47 -10.78
N LEU A 65 -1.33 -6.66 -10.55
CA LEU A 65 -1.01 -7.48 -9.37
C LEU A 65 0.50 -7.73 -9.25
N GLU A 66 1.16 -7.97 -10.38
CA GLU A 66 2.61 -8.20 -10.45
C GLU A 66 3.43 -6.98 -9.99
N ASP A 67 2.98 -5.77 -10.32
CA ASP A 67 3.65 -4.53 -9.93
C ASP A 67 3.55 -4.32 -8.41
N LEU A 68 2.37 -4.55 -7.83
CA LEU A 68 2.16 -4.48 -6.38
C LEU A 68 3.01 -5.50 -5.62
N GLN A 69 3.12 -6.73 -6.15
CA GLN A 69 3.97 -7.76 -5.57
C GLN A 69 5.44 -7.37 -5.65
N THR A 70 5.91 -6.89 -6.79
CA THR A 70 7.30 -6.48 -6.99
C THR A 70 7.65 -5.31 -6.07
N GLY A 71 6.81 -4.27 -6.05
CA GLY A 71 7.00 -3.11 -5.17
C GLY A 71 7.00 -3.49 -3.69
N TRP A 72 6.09 -4.37 -3.25
CA TRP A 72 6.12 -4.89 -1.88
C TRP A 72 7.42 -5.62 -1.56
N GLY A 73 7.93 -6.44 -2.49
CA GLY A 73 9.21 -7.13 -2.33
C GLY A 73 10.39 -6.17 -2.16
N GLU A 74 10.42 -5.10 -2.97
CA GLU A 74 11.45 -4.05 -2.88
C GLU A 74 11.38 -3.30 -1.55
N TRP A 75 10.17 -2.98 -1.08
CA TRP A 75 9.95 -2.28 0.20
C TRP A 75 10.39 -3.13 1.39
N VAL A 76 10.09 -4.43 1.36
CA VAL A 76 10.54 -5.39 2.38
C VAL A 76 12.06 -5.53 2.35
N HIS A 77 12.67 -5.64 1.16
CA HIS A 77 14.11 -5.71 1.01
C HIS A 77 14.80 -4.47 1.61
N CYS A 78 14.33 -3.26 1.27
CA CYS A 78 14.79 -2.01 1.86
C CYS A 78 14.68 -2.05 3.39
N THR A 79 13.55 -2.52 3.93
CA THR A 79 13.30 -2.51 5.38
C THR A 79 14.17 -3.50 6.15
N VAL A 80 14.40 -4.69 5.59
CA VAL A 80 15.24 -5.72 6.22
C VAL A 80 16.72 -5.36 6.15
N CYS A 81 17.14 -4.72 5.06
CA CYS A 81 18.54 -4.34 4.84
C CYS A 81 18.91 -2.97 5.43
N SER A 82 17.95 -2.15 5.83
CA SER A 82 18.23 -0.89 6.53
C SER A 82 18.85 -1.15 7.91
N GLU A 83 19.84 -0.31 8.26
CA GLU A 83 20.46 -0.31 9.59
C GLU A 83 19.48 0.19 10.66
N TYR A 84 18.60 1.13 10.29
CA TYR A 84 17.61 1.73 11.16
C TYR A 84 16.21 1.46 10.59
N SER A 85 15.55 0.44 11.13
CA SER A 85 14.14 0.16 10.86
C SER A 85 13.50 -0.43 12.11
N ALA A 86 12.17 -0.47 12.17
CA ALA A 86 11.45 -1.18 13.23
C ALA A 86 11.74 -2.70 13.25
N PHE A 87 12.50 -3.19 12.28
CA PHE A 87 12.89 -4.59 12.11
C PHE A 87 14.41 -4.72 12.01
N SER A 88 15.18 -3.88 12.71
CA SER A 88 16.65 -3.96 12.71
C SER A 88 17.17 -5.24 13.41
N GLU A 89 16.42 -5.75 14.38
CA GLU A 89 16.75 -6.98 15.13
C GLU A 89 16.47 -8.25 14.32
N GLU A 90 17.31 -9.28 14.47
CA GLU A 90 17.20 -10.53 13.70
C GLU A 90 15.83 -11.24 13.90
N ALA A 91 15.30 -11.20 15.13
CA ALA A 91 13.98 -11.75 15.42
C ALA A 91 12.88 -11.01 14.63
N ASP A 92 12.92 -9.69 14.62
CA ASP A 92 11.92 -8.84 13.95
C ASP A 92 12.03 -8.95 12.42
N ARG A 93 13.25 -9.07 11.86
CA ARG A 93 13.45 -9.39 10.43
C ARG A 93 12.75 -10.68 10.05
N ARG A 94 12.89 -11.74 10.86
CA ARG A 94 12.21 -13.02 10.60
C ARG A 94 10.69 -12.90 10.67
N TYR A 95 10.15 -12.06 11.56
CA TYR A 95 8.72 -11.77 11.60
C TYR A 95 8.26 -11.02 10.35
N LEU A 96 9.00 -10.00 9.92
CA LEU A 96 8.69 -9.24 8.70
C LEU A 96 8.72 -10.14 7.47
N LEU A 97 9.75 -10.98 7.31
CA LEU A 97 9.85 -11.90 6.16
C LEU A 97 8.68 -12.89 6.13
N ARG A 98 8.24 -13.42 7.28
CA ARG A 98 7.05 -14.26 7.37
C ARG A 98 5.80 -13.48 6.98
N PHE A 99 5.61 -12.28 7.55
CA PHE A 99 4.47 -11.43 7.22
C PHE A 99 4.45 -11.08 5.73
N ALA A 100 5.60 -10.77 5.13
CA ALA A 100 5.74 -10.45 3.71
C ALA A 100 5.33 -11.62 2.82
N ALA A 101 5.78 -12.84 3.12
CA ALA A 101 5.35 -14.04 2.42
C ALA A 101 3.83 -14.26 2.53
N HIS A 102 3.27 -14.03 3.72
CA HIS A 102 1.83 -14.11 3.92
C HIS A 102 1.06 -13.01 3.18
N LEU A 103 1.62 -11.80 3.07
CA LEU A 103 0.97 -10.70 2.36
C LEU A 103 0.98 -10.94 0.83
N HIS A 104 2.03 -11.52 0.27
CA HIS A 104 2.04 -11.95 -1.14
C HIS A 104 0.93 -12.96 -1.45
N LEU A 105 0.80 -14.00 -0.62
CA LEU A 105 -0.28 -14.97 -0.71
C LEU A 105 -1.66 -14.33 -0.55
N LEU A 106 -1.78 -13.34 0.34
CA LEU A 106 -3.02 -12.58 0.52
C LEU A 106 -3.42 -11.84 -0.76
N MET A 107 -2.48 -11.18 -1.43
CA MET A 107 -2.75 -10.48 -2.69
C MET A 107 -3.26 -11.44 -3.78
N ASP A 108 -2.62 -12.61 -3.93
CA ASP A 108 -3.07 -13.64 -4.87
C ASP A 108 -4.47 -14.16 -4.52
N ALA A 109 -4.72 -14.45 -3.24
CA ALA A 109 -6.01 -14.93 -2.76
C ALA A 109 -7.13 -13.91 -3.01
N LEU A 110 -6.89 -12.63 -2.71
CA LEU A 110 -7.85 -11.55 -2.96
C LEU A 110 -8.15 -11.38 -4.44
N HIS A 111 -7.12 -11.37 -5.29
CA HIS A 111 -7.30 -11.29 -6.72
C HIS A 111 -8.14 -12.47 -7.23
N CYS A 112 -7.86 -13.69 -6.75
CA CYS A 112 -8.63 -14.88 -7.11
C CYS A 112 -10.11 -14.78 -6.68
N VAL A 113 -10.38 -14.37 -5.44
CA VAL A 113 -11.76 -14.21 -4.93
C VAL A 113 -12.49 -13.10 -5.69
N LEU A 114 -11.81 -12.01 -6.02
CA LEU A 114 -12.39 -10.91 -6.78
C LEU A 114 -12.72 -11.29 -8.23
N ASP A 115 -11.85 -12.06 -8.90
CA ASP A 115 -12.12 -12.61 -10.23
C ASP A 115 -13.35 -13.54 -10.22
N GLN A 116 -13.45 -14.42 -9.23
CA GLN A 116 -14.62 -15.30 -9.04
C GLN A 116 -15.91 -14.49 -8.80
N TRP A 117 -15.86 -13.51 -7.91
CA TRP A 117 -17.00 -12.64 -7.60
C TRP A 117 -17.46 -11.82 -8.82
N SER A 118 -16.52 -11.27 -9.59
CA SER A 118 -16.80 -10.47 -10.78
C SER A 118 -17.51 -11.30 -11.86
N LYS A 119 -17.07 -12.56 -12.05
CA LYS A 119 -17.73 -13.53 -12.93
C LYS A 119 -19.15 -13.85 -12.50
N MET A 120 -19.39 -14.08 -11.20
CA MET A 120 -20.73 -14.33 -10.66
C MET A 120 -21.67 -13.13 -10.87
N LYS A 121 -21.17 -11.91 -10.70
CA LYS A 121 -21.95 -10.67 -10.87
C LYS A 121 -22.12 -10.24 -12.33
N LYS A 122 -21.54 -10.97 -13.29
CA LYS A 122 -21.50 -10.61 -14.73
C LYS A 122 -20.92 -9.20 -14.97
N LYS A 123 -20.18 -8.65 -14.01
CA LYS A 123 -19.48 -7.37 -14.17
C LYS A 123 -18.18 -7.69 -14.91
N ARG A 124 -18.12 -7.36 -16.21
CA ARG A 124 -16.86 -7.37 -16.95
C ARG A 124 -16.07 -6.13 -16.56
N THR A 125 -15.10 -6.29 -15.67
CA THR A 125 -14.00 -5.34 -15.55
C THR A 125 -12.98 -5.63 -16.66
N ALA A 126 -12.48 -4.57 -17.28
CA ALA A 126 -11.54 -4.66 -18.39
C ALA A 126 -10.13 -5.12 -17.96
N ALA A 127 -9.82 -5.05 -16.67
CA ALA A 127 -8.45 -5.23 -16.15
C ALA A 127 -8.08 -6.66 -15.68
N PHE A 128 -9.03 -7.61 -15.58
CA PHE A 128 -8.65 -9.00 -15.30
C PHE A 128 -8.09 -9.65 -16.57
N ALA A 129 -6.81 -9.40 -16.81
CA ALA A 129 -6.03 -10.06 -17.85
C ALA A 129 -6.28 -11.57 -17.75
N ARG A 130 -6.64 -12.20 -18.88
CA ARG A 130 -7.09 -13.61 -18.90
C ARG A 130 -6.00 -14.62 -18.50
N ASN A 131 -4.79 -14.18 -18.18
CA ASN A 131 -3.62 -15.00 -17.89
C ASN A 131 -2.85 -14.54 -16.63
N VAL A 132 -3.54 -14.14 -15.56
CA VAL A 132 -2.85 -13.87 -14.29
C VAL A 132 -2.27 -15.17 -13.72
N ILE A 133 -0.94 -15.22 -13.59
CA ILE A 133 -0.22 -16.30 -12.93
C ILE A 133 -0.18 -15.98 -11.44
N TYR A 134 -0.87 -16.78 -10.65
CA TYR A 134 -0.78 -16.73 -9.19
C TYR A 134 0.57 -17.31 -8.77
N ARG A 135 1.50 -16.45 -8.36
CA ARG A 135 2.90 -16.83 -8.06
C ARG A 135 3.03 -17.58 -6.74
N TYR A 136 2.17 -17.25 -5.78
CA TYR A 136 2.26 -17.72 -4.41
C TYR A 136 1.12 -18.66 -4.07
N LEU A 137 -0.09 -18.43 -4.60
CA LEU A 137 -1.24 -19.31 -4.35
C LEU A 137 -1.17 -20.57 -5.23
N ALA A 138 -0.96 -21.72 -4.59
CA ALA A 138 -0.84 -23.01 -5.27
C ALA A 138 -2.14 -23.44 -5.97
N GLU A 139 -3.27 -23.30 -5.29
CA GLU A 139 -4.57 -23.67 -5.85
C GLU A 139 -5.64 -22.59 -5.60
N LYS A 140 -6.43 -22.28 -6.64
CA LYS A 140 -7.53 -21.29 -6.55
C LYS A 140 -8.58 -21.62 -5.48
N LYS A 141 -8.75 -22.90 -5.14
CA LYS A 141 -9.70 -23.36 -4.11
C LYS A 141 -9.25 -22.96 -2.70
N GLU A 142 -7.96 -22.68 -2.50
CA GLU A 142 -7.38 -22.33 -1.20
C GLU A 142 -7.52 -20.84 -0.89
N ALA A 143 -7.97 -20.01 -1.85
CA ALA A 143 -8.05 -18.56 -1.66
C ALA A 143 -8.91 -18.17 -0.44
N ILE A 144 -10.15 -18.65 -0.35
CA ILE A 144 -11.05 -18.34 0.76
C ILE A 144 -10.50 -18.84 2.11
N PRO A 145 -10.09 -20.14 2.25
CA PRO A 145 -9.43 -20.62 3.47
C PRO A 145 -8.25 -19.74 3.88
N TYR A 146 -7.44 -19.31 2.92
CA TYR A 146 -6.29 -18.45 3.18
C TYR A 146 -6.68 -17.06 3.72
N LEU A 147 -7.72 -16.43 3.17
CA LEU A 147 -8.22 -15.15 3.69
C LEU A 147 -8.67 -15.28 5.15
N ILE A 148 -9.34 -16.38 5.50
CA ILE A 148 -9.77 -16.68 6.87
C ILE A 148 -8.57 -16.91 7.79
N GLU A 149 -7.61 -17.72 7.35
CA GLU A 149 -6.38 -17.98 8.13
C GLU A 149 -5.60 -16.69 8.37
N PHE A 150 -5.39 -15.88 7.33
CA PHE A 150 -4.66 -14.62 7.43
C PHE A 150 -5.29 -13.68 8.45
N THR A 151 -6.60 -13.47 8.34
CA THR A 151 -7.34 -12.55 9.25
C THR A 151 -7.42 -13.06 10.68
N SER A 152 -7.35 -14.38 10.88
CA SER A 152 -7.25 -15.00 12.21
C SER A 152 -5.84 -14.88 12.80
N LYS A 153 -4.81 -15.04 11.97
CA LYS A 153 -3.40 -15.03 12.37
C LYS A 153 -2.86 -13.64 12.64
N TYR A 154 -3.29 -12.66 11.85
CA TYR A 154 -2.85 -11.27 11.95
C TYR A 154 -4.05 -10.38 12.30
N PRO A 155 -4.15 -9.86 13.54
CA PRO A 155 -5.16 -8.86 13.87
C PRO A 155 -4.98 -7.62 12.97
N GLU A 156 -6.08 -7.04 12.47
CA GLU A 156 -6.04 -5.94 11.47
C GLU A 156 -5.11 -4.80 11.94
N GLN A 157 -5.24 -4.36 13.19
CA GLN A 157 -4.41 -3.29 13.74
C GLN A 157 -2.91 -3.61 13.68
N LYS A 158 -2.53 -4.85 14.02
CA LYS A 158 -1.12 -5.28 14.01
C LYS A 158 -0.58 -5.39 12.60
N ALA A 159 -1.37 -5.94 11.67
CA ALA A 159 -1.01 -6.01 10.25
C ALA A 159 -0.80 -4.61 9.65
N ARG A 160 -1.66 -3.65 10.01
CA ARG A 160 -1.52 -2.24 9.61
C ARG A 160 -0.25 -1.59 10.14
N ILE A 161 0.11 -1.88 11.40
CA ILE A 161 1.37 -1.39 12.00
C ILE A 161 2.57 -1.93 11.21
N TYR A 162 2.59 -3.21 10.87
CA TYR A 162 3.68 -3.78 10.07
C TYR A 162 3.82 -3.11 8.70
N LEU A 163 2.71 -2.92 8.00
CA LEU A 163 2.72 -2.23 6.70
C LEU A 163 3.20 -0.77 6.85
N TRP A 164 2.76 -0.07 7.90
CA TRP A 164 3.23 1.29 8.20
C TRP A 164 4.72 1.36 8.51
N SER A 165 5.23 0.44 9.33
CA SER A 165 6.66 0.38 9.68
C SER A 165 7.56 0.12 8.47
N VAL A 166 7.07 -0.65 7.48
CA VAL A 166 7.76 -0.83 6.21
C VAL A 166 7.74 0.47 5.40
N LEU A 167 6.59 1.14 5.28
CA LEU A 167 6.50 2.44 4.60
C LEU A 167 7.45 3.46 5.21
N ASP A 168 7.48 3.60 6.54
CA ASP A 168 8.33 4.54 7.26
C ASP A 168 9.81 4.34 6.90
N CYS A 169 10.26 3.08 6.87
CA CYS A 169 11.61 2.74 6.44
C CYS A 169 11.86 3.08 4.96
N VAL A 170 10.88 2.83 4.08
CA VAL A 170 11.00 3.16 2.64
C VAL A 170 11.08 4.66 2.42
N LEU A 171 10.33 5.47 3.19
CA LEU A 171 10.41 6.93 3.13
C LEU A 171 11.77 7.44 3.58
N GLY A 172 12.33 6.87 4.66
CA GLY A 172 13.63 7.25 5.20
C GLY A 172 14.83 6.78 4.38
N HIS A 173 14.76 5.58 3.81
CA HIS A 173 15.92 4.90 3.23
C HIS A 173 15.76 4.46 1.77
N GLY A 174 14.59 4.63 1.16
CA GLY A 174 14.28 4.10 -0.17
C GLY A 174 15.20 4.57 -1.29
N ASP A 175 15.76 5.78 -1.20
CA ASP A 175 16.72 6.30 -2.18
C ASP A 175 17.97 5.41 -2.30
N SER A 176 18.47 4.89 -1.16
CA SER A 176 19.61 3.98 -1.12
C SER A 176 19.34 2.63 -1.79
N PHE A 177 18.06 2.30 -2.01
CA PHE A 177 17.60 1.07 -2.63
C PHE A 177 16.97 1.30 -4.01
N ASN A 178 17.10 2.50 -4.59
CA ASN A 178 16.50 2.89 -5.87
C ASN A 178 14.97 2.75 -5.92
N ILE A 179 14.28 2.84 -4.78
CA ILE A 179 12.81 2.79 -4.76
C ILE A 179 12.26 4.11 -5.33
N PRO A 180 11.44 4.08 -6.39
CA PRO A 180 10.89 5.30 -6.97
C PRO A 180 9.99 6.02 -5.96
N ARG A 181 10.27 7.31 -5.71
CA ARG A 181 9.41 8.14 -4.83
C ARG A 181 8.07 8.51 -5.46
N LYS A 182 8.00 8.47 -6.80
CA LYS A 182 6.80 8.82 -7.54
C LYS A 182 5.78 7.71 -7.32
N ASN A 183 4.75 8.00 -6.52
CA ASN A 183 3.60 7.15 -6.17
C ASN A 183 3.70 6.28 -4.90
N ILE A 184 4.72 6.44 -4.05
CA ILE A 184 4.83 5.66 -2.80
C ILE A 184 3.54 5.69 -1.96
N LEU A 185 2.90 6.86 -1.84
CA LEU A 185 1.65 6.97 -1.09
C LEU A 185 0.52 6.13 -1.71
N PHE A 186 0.38 6.17 -3.03
CA PHE A 186 -0.64 5.40 -3.74
C PHE A 186 -0.38 3.89 -3.64
N ASP A 187 0.88 3.48 -3.73
CA ASP A 187 1.28 2.07 -3.56
C ASP A 187 0.99 1.60 -2.14
N TYR A 188 1.30 2.42 -1.13
CA TYR A 188 0.95 2.13 0.25
C TYR A 188 -0.56 1.98 0.45
N GLU A 189 -1.36 2.89 -0.10
CA GLU A 189 -2.81 2.85 -0.01
C GLU A 189 -3.38 1.61 -0.71
N SER A 190 -2.81 1.22 -1.85
CA SER A 190 -3.15 -0.01 -2.56
C SER A 190 -2.86 -1.26 -1.73
N LEU A 191 -1.67 -1.34 -1.13
CA LEU A 191 -1.29 -2.42 -0.21
C LEU A 191 -2.18 -2.44 1.04
N LEU A 192 -2.52 -1.27 1.58
CA LEU A 192 -3.39 -1.13 2.73
C LEU A 192 -4.83 -1.56 2.41
N CYS A 193 -5.31 -1.26 1.20
CA CYS A 193 -6.59 -1.75 0.70
C CYS A 193 -6.60 -3.27 0.63
N MET A 194 -5.58 -3.87 0.00
CA MET A 194 -5.42 -5.32 -0.07
C MET A 194 -5.44 -5.93 1.33
N LEU A 195 -4.69 -5.35 2.27
CA LEU A 195 -4.63 -5.83 3.65
C LEU A 195 -5.99 -5.74 4.36
N ARG A 196 -6.74 -4.65 4.19
CA ARG A 196 -7.96 -4.39 4.96
C ARG A 196 -9.23 -5.03 4.37
N ALA A 197 -9.27 -5.22 3.05
CA ALA A 197 -10.39 -5.81 2.36
C ALA A 197 -10.87 -7.16 2.95
N PRO A 198 -10.02 -8.16 3.26
CA PRO A 198 -10.50 -9.45 3.76
C PRO A 198 -11.25 -9.34 5.09
N TYR A 199 -10.83 -8.48 6.02
CA TYR A 199 -11.55 -8.25 7.28
C TYR A 199 -12.95 -7.68 7.04
N ALA A 200 -13.07 -6.74 6.12
CA ALA A 200 -14.37 -6.18 5.73
C ALA A 200 -15.23 -7.20 4.97
N MET A 201 -14.64 -7.99 4.08
CA MET A 201 -15.34 -9.00 3.30
C MET A 201 -15.93 -10.10 4.17
N ILE A 202 -15.16 -10.62 5.14
CA ILE A 202 -15.63 -11.64 6.09
C ILE A 202 -16.82 -11.12 6.89
N ARG A 203 -16.75 -9.87 7.35
CA ARG A 203 -17.83 -9.25 8.13
C ARG A 203 -19.09 -8.98 7.29
N LEU A 204 -18.94 -8.52 6.06
CA LEU A 204 -20.06 -8.10 5.20
C LEU A 204 -20.69 -9.24 4.41
N TYR A 205 -19.90 -10.27 4.09
CA TYR A 205 -20.31 -11.38 3.23
C TYR A 205 -19.97 -12.74 3.87
N PRO A 206 -20.35 -13.02 5.12
CA PRO A 206 -19.96 -14.23 5.84
C PRO A 206 -20.32 -15.53 5.10
N ALA A 207 -21.42 -15.53 4.35
CA ALA A 207 -21.83 -16.66 3.50
C ALA A 207 -20.80 -17.01 2.40
N LEU A 208 -20.06 -16.03 1.87
CA LEU A 208 -18.98 -16.29 0.91
C LEU A 208 -17.83 -17.09 1.55
N PHE A 209 -17.67 -16.95 2.87
CA PHE A 209 -16.61 -17.58 3.65
C PHE A 209 -17.08 -18.85 4.36
N GLY A 210 -18.31 -19.31 4.11
CA GLY A 210 -18.89 -20.47 4.78
C GLY A 210 -19.08 -20.25 6.29
N ILE A 211 -19.18 -18.99 6.73
CA ILE A 211 -19.41 -18.64 8.14
C ILE A 211 -20.92 -18.49 8.31
N GLU A 212 -21.50 -19.34 9.16
CA GLU A 212 -22.89 -19.20 9.57
C GLU A 212 -23.05 -17.91 10.38
N THR A 213 -23.95 -17.03 9.94
CA THR A 213 -24.37 -15.89 10.77
C THR A 213 -25.24 -16.47 11.87
N THR A 214 -24.70 -16.55 13.09
CA THR A 214 -25.55 -16.70 14.27
C THR A 214 -26.40 -15.45 14.35
N ASP A 215 -27.68 -15.59 14.02
CA ASP A 215 -28.69 -14.56 14.24
C ASP A 215 -28.61 -14.16 15.71
N ALA A 216 -28.15 -12.93 15.97
CA ALA A 216 -28.19 -12.34 17.28
C ALA A 216 -29.67 -12.02 17.58
N ASN A 217 -30.29 -12.87 18.41
CA ASN A 217 -31.54 -12.57 19.10
C ASN A 217 -31.42 -11.31 19.96
#